data_AF-A0AAV8ZEI9-F1
#
_entry.id   AF-A0AAV8ZEI9-F1
#
_cell.length_a   1.000
_cell.length_b   1.000
_cell.length_c   1.000
_cell.angle_alpha   90.00
_cell.angle_beta   90.00
_cell.angle_gamma   90.00
#
_symmetry.space_group_name_H-M   'P 1'
#
loop_
_entity.id
_entity.type
_entity.pdbx_description
1 polymer ?
#
loop_
_entity_poly.entity_id
_entity_poly.type
_entity_poly.pdbx_seq_one_letter_code
_entity_poly.pdbx_strand_id
1 'polypeptide(L)' 'MKEAYPVKLKEVHVVNVSPFVDTIINWVKPFLKEKIKNRIHVHSDFETLYKFVPQDVLPEEYGGTAGKIQDFSW' A
#
# COMPACT_ATOMS: atom_id res chain seq x y z
N MET A 1 21.58 19.58 -0.17
CA MET A 1 20.62 19.95 -1.24
C MET A 1 19.31 19.22 -0.95
N LYS A 2 18.20 19.93 -1.11
CA LYS A 2 16.85 19.44 -0.86
C LYS A 2 16.48 18.37 -1.87
N GLU A 3 16.41 17.11 -1.46
CA GLU A 3 15.62 16.09 -2.18
C GLU A 3 14.87 15.23 -1.17
N ALA A 4 14.19 15.89 -0.24
CA ALA A 4 12.90 15.34 0.17
C ALA A 4 12.04 15.37 -1.09
N TYR A 5 12.10 14.32 -1.90
CA TYR A 5 11.12 14.09 -2.95
C TYR A 5 9.77 14.35 -2.28
N PRO A 6 8.97 15.33 -2.73
CA PRO A 6 7.64 15.51 -2.21
C PRO A 6 6.80 14.38 -2.82
N VAL A 7 7.11 13.13 -2.43
CA VAL A 7 6.22 12.00 -2.60
C VAL A 7 5.01 12.38 -1.76
N LYS A 8 4.07 13.06 -2.40
CA LYS A 8 2.77 13.35 -1.83
C LYS A 8 2.13 11.99 -1.68
N LEU A 9 2.28 11.40 -0.49
CA LEU A 9 1.66 10.13 -0.12
C LEU A 9 0.18 10.20 -0.51
N LYS A 10 -0.19 9.60 -1.63
CA LYS A 10 -1.53 9.75 -2.19
C LYS A 10 -2.46 8.87 -1.40
N GLU A 11 -2.15 7.58 -1.34
CA GLU A 11 -2.87 6.53 -0.63
C GLU A 11 -1.87 5.45 -0.17
N VAL A 12 -2.19 4.76 0.91
CA VAL A 12 -1.42 3.63 1.46
C VAL A 12 -2.35 2.43 1.48
N HIS A 13 -2.00 1.37 0.77
CA HIS A 13 -2.79 0.15 0.69
C HIS A 13 -2.04 -0.97 1.40
N VAL A 14 -2.67 -1.54 2.42
CA VAL A 14 -2.13 -2.68 3.18
C VAL A 14 -2.98 -3.89 2.84
N VAL A 15 -2.36 -4.94 2.30
CA VAL A 15 -3.03 -6.18 1.87
C VAL A 15 -2.51 -7.36 2.71
N ASN A 16 -3.32 -8.41 2.87
CA ASN A 16 -2.99 -9.60 3.65
C ASN A 16 -2.87 -9.31 5.15
N VAL A 17 -3.95 -8.75 5.71
CA VAL A 17 -4.08 -8.39 7.12
C VAL A 17 -4.14 -9.66 7.98
N SER A 18 -2.97 -10.15 8.38
CA SER A 18 -2.86 -11.00 9.57
C SER A 18 -3.19 -10.15 10.81
N PRO A 19 -3.66 -10.72 11.94
CA PRO A 19 -3.93 -9.98 13.18
C PRO A 19 -2.78 -9.08 13.67
N PHE A 20 -1.54 -9.39 13.26
CA PHE A 20 -0.37 -8.56 13.51
C PHE A 20 -0.45 -7.17 12.85
N VAL A 21 -1.01 -7.08 11.64
CA VAL A 21 -1.08 -5.83 10.87
C VAL A 21 -2.05 -4.83 11.50
N ASP A 22 -3.20 -5.28 12.00
CA ASP A 22 -4.13 -4.43 12.75
C ASP A 22 -3.47 -3.80 13.98
N THR A 23 -2.61 -4.57 14.66
CA THR A 23 -1.86 -4.09 15.83
C THR A 23 -0.89 -2.98 15.43
N ILE A 24 -0.13 -3.14 14.35
CA ILE A 24 0.79 -2.10 13.84
C ILE A 24 0.00 -0.85 13.44
N ILE A 25 -1.10 -1.01 12.71
CA ILE A 25 -1.90 0.12 12.25
C ILE A 25 -2.46 0.89 13.44
N ASN A 26 -2.98 0.21 14.46
CA ASN A 26 -3.48 0.87 15.67
C ASN A 26 -2.37 1.57 16.47
N TRP A 27 -1.15 1.05 16.44
CA TRP A 27 0.00 1.68 17.07
C TRP A 27 0.51 2.91 16.31
N VAL A 28 0.47 2.88 14.96
CA VAL A 28 0.93 3.99 14.11
C VAL A 28 -0.14 5.08 13.96
N LYS A 29 -1.44 4.72 13.94
CA LYS A 29 -2.58 5.64 13.84
C LYS A 29 -2.48 6.90 14.72
N PRO A 30 -2.17 6.86 16.02
CA PRO A 30 -2.10 8.07 16.85
C PRO A 30 -1.03 9.09 16.39
N PHE A 31 0.02 8.64 15.71
CA PHE A 31 1.09 9.51 15.19
C PHE A 31 0.76 10.12 13.82
N LEU A 32 -0.31 9.66 13.16
CA LEU A 32 -0.70 10.12 11.84
C LEU A 32 -1.68 11.29 11.92
N LYS A 33 -1.46 12.30 11.07
CA LYS A 33 -2.43 13.36 10.83
C LYS A 33 -3.70 12.78 10.20
N GLU A 34 -4.85 13.41 10.46
CA GLU A 34 -6.15 12.99 9.92
C GLU A 34 -6.15 12.82 8.40
N LYS A 35 -5.43 13.70 7.70
CA LYS A 35 -5.21 13.62 6.24
C LYS A 35 -4.55 12.31 5.81
N ILE A 36 -3.63 11.76 6.60
CA ILE A 36 -2.96 10.48 6.30
C ILE A 36 -3.82 9.30 6.75
N LYS A 37 -4.53 9.42 7.87
CA LYS A 37 -5.49 8.39 8.32
C LYS A 37 -6.54 8.09 7.26
N ASN A 38 -7.09 9.13 6.62
CA ASN A 38 -8.09 8.99 5.55
C ASN A 38 -7.54 8.41 4.24
N ARG A 39 -6.22 8.24 4.13
CA ARG A 39 -5.52 7.70 2.97
C ARG A 39 -5.02 6.27 3.18
N ILE A 40 -5.21 5.70 4.37
CA ILE A 40 -4.83 4.32 4.66
C ILE A 40 -6.03 3.42 4.38
N HIS A 41 -5.84 2.49 3.47
CA HIS A 41 -6.80 1.48 3.07
C HIS A 41 -6.25 0.11 3.44
N VAL A 42 -7.05 -0.66 4.16
CA VAL A 42 -6.70 -2.00 4.61
C VAL A 42 -7.59 -2.98 3.85
N HIS A 43 -6.96 -3.97 3.22
CA HIS A 43 -7.57 -4.91 2.28
C HIS A 43 -7.37 -6.32 2.82
N SER A 44 -8.47 -7.06 2.98
CA SER A 44 -8.46 -8.48 3.38
C SER A 44 -7.80 -9.37 2.33
N ASP A 45 -7.88 -8.97 1.07
CA ASP A 45 -7.53 -9.74 -0.11
C ASP A 45 -7.11 -8.79 -1.25
N PHE A 46 -6.53 -9.34 -2.32
CA PHE A 46 -6.11 -8.53 -3.46
C PHE A 46 -7.27 -8.03 -4.33
N GLU A 47 -8.47 -8.64 -4.28
CA GLU A 47 -9.61 -8.16 -5.06
C GLU A 47 -10.07 -6.78 -4.60
N THR A 48 -10.05 -6.55 -3.28
CA THR A 48 -10.33 -5.24 -2.70
C THR A 48 -9.26 -4.21 -3.05
N LEU A 49 -7.99 -4.61 -3.21
CA LEU A 49 -6.92 -3.75 -3.72
C LEU A 49 -7.18 -3.33 -5.18
N TYR A 50 -7.62 -4.26 -6.03
CA TYR A 50 -7.79 -3.99 -7.48
C TYR A 50 -8.83 -2.91 -7.80
N LYS A 51 -9.72 -2.60 -6.85
CA LYS A 51 -10.68 -1.48 -6.95
C LYS A 51 -10.01 -0.11 -6.89
N PHE A 52 -8.80 -0.04 -6.34
CA PHE A 52 -8.04 1.20 -6.18
C PHE A 52 -6.84 1.27 -7.11
N VAL A 53 -6.17 0.13 -7.33
CA VAL A 53 -4.98 0.02 -8.17
C VAL A 53 -5.26 -1.00 -9.29
N PRO A 54 -5.11 -0.64 -10.57
CA PRO A 54 -5.30 -1.58 -11.66
C PRO A 54 -4.42 -2.83 -11.52
N GLN A 55 -4.98 -4.01 -11.80
CA GLN A 55 -4.28 -5.29 -11.64
C GLN A 55 -3.12 -5.44 -12.62
N ASP A 56 -3.23 -4.85 -13.81
CA ASP A 56 -2.24 -4.92 -14.88
C ASP A 56 -0.93 -4.18 -14.57
N VAL A 57 -0.96 -3.24 -13.61
CA VAL A 57 0.23 -2.53 -13.13
C VAL A 57 0.88 -3.19 -11.92
N LEU A 58 0.26 -4.23 -11.36
CA LEU A 58 0.78 -4.97 -10.22
C LEU A 58 1.67 -6.13 -10.69
N PRO A 59 2.75 -6.44 -9.94
CA PRO A 59 3.52 -7.66 -10.16
C PRO A 59 2.69 -8.94 -10.03
N GLU A 60 3.15 -10.02 -10.67
CA GLU A 60 2.51 -11.34 -10.64
C GLU A 60 2.32 -11.89 -9.21
N GLU A 61 3.26 -11.62 -8.31
CA GLU A 61 3.23 -12.06 -6.91
C GLU A 61 2.12 -11.38 -6.09
N TYR A 62 1.62 -10.23 -6.56
CA TYR A 62 0.44 -9.56 -6.00
C TYR A 62 -0.82 -9.85 -6.80
N GLY A 63 -0.78 -10.87 -7.67
CA GLY A 63 -1.86 -11.30 -8.55
C GLY A 63 -2.05 -10.42 -9.78
N GLY A 64 -1.09 -9.55 -10.10
CA GLY A 64 -1.13 -8.71 -11.29
C GLY A 64 -0.49 -9.33 -12.53
N THR A 65 -0.32 -8.53 -13.58
CA THR A 65 0.30 -8.97 -14.85
C THR A 65 1.48 -8.10 -15.31
N ALA A 66 2.03 -7.26 -14.43
CA ALA A 66 3.11 -6.33 -14.77
C ALA A 66 4.51 -6.97 -14.84
N GLY A 67 4.60 -8.31 -14.81
CA GLY A 67 5.86 -9.05 -14.67
C GLY A 67 6.19 -9.39 -13.22
N LYS A 68 7.35 -10.00 -12.99
CA LYS A 68 7.74 -10.47 -11.64
C LYS A 68 8.33 -9.32 -10.83
N ILE A 69 8.18 -9.35 -9.51
CA ILE A 69 8.79 -8.37 -8.59
C ILE A 69 10.31 -8.23 -8.87
N GLN A 70 10.97 -9.35 -9.20
CA GLN A 70 12.41 -9.39 -9.49
C GLN A 70 12.81 -8.55 -10.73
N ASP A 71 11.89 -8.35 -11.67
CA ASP A 71 12.14 -7.56 -12.88
C ASP A 71 12.14 -6.05 -12.60
N PHE A 72 11.60 -5.63 -11.44
CA PHE A 72 11.61 -4.25 -10.96
C PHE A 72 12.88 -3.88 -10.17
N SER A 73 13.97 -4.64 -10.32
CA SER A 73 15.25 -4.33 -9.69
C SER A 73 15.80 -2.97 -10.15
N TRP A 74 15.98 -2.05 -9.20
CA TRP A 74 16.69 -0.78 -9.40
C TRP A 74 18.20 -0.97 -9.57
#